data_AF-A0A7Y7NTG2-F1
#
_entry.id   AF-A0A7Y7NTG2-F1
#
_cell.length_a   1.000
_cell.length_b   1.000
_cell.length_c   1.000
_cell.angle_alpha   90.00
_cell.angle_beta   90.00
_cell.angle_gamma   90.00
#
_symmetry.space_group_name_H-M   'P 1'
#
loop_
_entity.id
_entity.type
_entity.pdbx_description
1 polymer ?
#
loop_
_entity_poly.entity_id
_entity_poly.type
_entity_poly.pdbx_seq_one_letter_code
_entity_poly.pdbx_strand_id
1 'polypeptide(L)'
;MKTKLIIALIAICSFANAQSPAWTWAKFAGGTGDEIGKSVATDNHGNTYVTGYFTSSTITFGSTVLTCSGNKDVFVAKYDVVGNVLWAKKAGGPFDSS
;
A
#
# COMPACT_ATOMS: atom_id res chain seq x y z
N MET A 1 -38.28 5.10 -47.64
CA MET A 1 -38.23 4.74 -46.19
C MET A 1 -37.39 3.48 -45.94
N LYS A 2 -36.08 3.41 -46.26
CA LYS A 2 -35.24 2.25 -45.85
C LYS A 2 -33.76 2.62 -45.82
N THR A 3 -33.36 3.61 -45.01
CA THR A 3 -31.91 3.87 -44.82
C THR A 3 -31.54 4.58 -43.52
N LYS A 4 -32.47 4.72 -42.56
CA LYS A 4 -32.21 5.44 -41.30
C LYS A 4 -32.15 4.56 -40.04
N LEU A 5 -31.95 3.24 -40.18
CA LEU A 5 -31.97 2.32 -39.02
C LEU A 5 -30.64 1.66 -38.66
N ILE A 6 -29.55 1.90 -39.41
CA ILE A 6 -28.26 1.20 -39.15
C ILE A 6 -27.30 2.05 -38.30
N ILE A 7 -27.48 3.38 -38.22
CA ILE A 7 -26.56 4.25 -37.46
C ILE A 7 -26.84 4.22 -35.94
N ALA A 8 -28.04 3.83 -35.52
CA ALA A 8 -28.42 3.82 -34.09
C ALA A 8 -27.85 2.64 -33.28
N LEU A 9 -27.31 1.59 -33.93
CA LEU A 9 -26.84 0.38 -33.22
C LEU A 9 -25.36 0.42 -32.83
N ILE A 10 -24.58 1.36 -33.35
CA ILE A 10 -23.13 1.44 -33.13
C ILE A 10 -22.77 2.32 -31.91
N ALA A 11 -23.72 3.08 -31.36
CA ALA A 11 -23.50 3.95 -30.19
C ALA A 11 -23.72 3.27 -28.82
N ILE A 12 -24.12 1.99 -28.78
CA ILE A 12 -24.37 1.24 -27.52
C ILE A 12 -23.18 0.35 -27.13
N CYS A 13 -22.20 0.18 -28.02
CA CYS A 13 -20.89 -0.33 -27.64
C CYS A 13 -20.11 0.79 -26.97
N SER A 14 -20.58 1.26 -25.81
CA SER A 14 -19.76 1.99 -24.85
C SER A 14 -18.48 1.20 -24.76
N PHE A 15 -17.39 1.78 -25.24
CA PHE A 15 -16.07 1.19 -25.16
C PHE A 15 -15.91 0.66 -23.75
N ALA A 16 -15.93 -0.66 -23.60
CA ALA A 16 -15.38 -1.31 -22.43
C ALA A 16 -13.89 -1.00 -22.53
N ASN A 17 -13.51 0.22 -22.15
CA ASN A 17 -12.16 0.52 -21.81
C ASN A 17 -11.87 -0.49 -20.72
N ALA A 18 -11.04 -1.49 -21.03
CA ALA A 18 -10.27 -2.15 -20.02
C ALA A 18 -9.39 -1.04 -19.42
N GLN A 19 -9.97 -0.26 -18.50
CA GLN A 19 -9.20 0.70 -17.74
C GLN A 19 -8.28 -0.16 -16.90
N SER A 20 -7.00 -0.18 -17.27
CA SER A 20 -5.97 -0.54 -16.30
C SER A 20 -6.22 0.34 -15.08
N PRO A 21 -6.40 -0.24 -13.88
CA PRO A 21 -6.62 0.55 -12.68
C PRO A 21 -5.60 1.69 -12.65
N ALA A 22 -6.07 2.93 -12.54
CA ALA A 22 -5.16 4.06 -12.42
C ALA A 22 -4.36 3.86 -11.14
N TRP A 23 -3.08 3.53 -11.29
CA TRP A 23 -2.18 3.34 -10.17
C TRP A 23 -2.20 4.62 -9.32
N THR A 24 -2.58 4.50 -8.05
CA THR A 24 -2.80 5.67 -7.19
C THR A 24 -1.52 6.06 -6.47
N TRP A 25 -0.88 5.10 -5.81
CA TRP A 25 0.36 5.32 -5.06
C TRP A 25 1.15 4.02 -4.86
N ALA A 26 2.45 4.17 -4.68
CA ALA A 26 3.31 3.24 -3.95
C ALA A 26 4.26 4.06 -3.09
N LYS A 27 4.64 3.49 -1.95
CA LYS A 27 5.54 4.13 -1.00
C LYS A 27 6.69 3.19 -0.71
N PHE A 28 7.89 3.75 -0.64
CA PHE A 28 9.07 3.03 -0.18
C PHE A 28 9.13 3.11 1.35
N ALA A 29 9.41 1.97 1.98
CA ALA A 29 9.72 1.87 3.39
C ALA A 29 10.73 0.74 3.59
N GLY A 30 12.00 1.06 3.36
CA GLY A 30 13.13 0.13 3.49
C GLY A 30 14.38 0.82 4.03
N GLY A 31 15.39 0.04 4.35
CA GLY A 31 16.69 0.49 4.82
C GLY A 31 17.84 -0.37 4.29
N THR A 32 18.87 -0.60 5.11
CA THR A 32 20.08 -1.36 4.73
C THR A 32 19.96 -2.86 4.96
N GLY A 33 18.91 -3.32 5.65
CA GLY A 33 18.64 -4.72 5.98
C GLY A 33 17.45 -5.29 5.20
N ASP A 34 16.83 -6.33 5.77
CA ASP A 34 15.66 -7.00 5.20
C ASP A 34 14.37 -6.37 5.75
N GLU A 35 13.51 -5.92 4.84
CA GLU A 35 12.14 -5.50 5.15
C GLU A 35 11.14 -6.39 4.44
N ILE A 36 10.36 -7.13 5.22
CA ILE A 36 9.40 -8.10 4.68
C ILE A 36 8.00 -7.74 5.14
N GLY A 37 7.18 -7.34 4.17
CA GLY A 37 5.73 -7.22 4.34
C GLY A 37 5.09 -8.59 4.58
N LYS A 38 4.16 -8.66 5.53
CA LYS A 38 3.48 -9.89 5.93
C LYS A 38 1.97 -9.87 5.69
N SER A 39 1.33 -8.72 5.85
CA SER A 39 -0.11 -8.60 5.62
C SER A 39 -0.52 -7.18 5.27
N VAL A 40 -1.68 -7.08 4.63
CA VAL A 40 -2.37 -5.83 4.34
C VAL A 40 -3.86 -6.00 4.64
N ALA A 41 -4.47 -4.97 5.23
CA ALA A 41 -5.91 -4.91 5.48
C ALA A 41 -6.42 -3.47 5.36
N THR A 42 -7.72 -3.28 5.21
CA THR A 42 -8.36 -1.96 5.16
C THR A 42 -9.41 -1.81 6.27
N ASP A 43 -9.64 -0.58 6.74
CA ASP A 43 -10.79 -0.26 7.60
C ASP A 43 -11.99 0.29 6.80
N ASN A 44 -13.12 0.50 7.46
CA ASN A 44 -14.34 1.00 6.83
C ASN A 44 -14.23 2.44 6.29
N HIS A 45 -13.15 3.16 6.61
CA HIS A 45 -12.85 4.48 6.05
C HIS A 45 -11.90 4.39 4.85
N GLY A 46 -11.51 3.19 4.44
CA GLY A 46 -10.59 2.95 3.34
C GLY A 46 -9.11 3.15 3.70
N ASN A 47 -8.77 3.34 4.99
CA ASN A 47 -7.37 3.41 5.38
C ASN A 47 -6.72 2.03 5.24
N THR A 48 -5.48 2.00 4.77
CA THR A 48 -4.71 0.77 4.57
C THR A 48 -3.76 0.54 5.73
N TYR A 49 -3.68 -0.68 6.23
CA TYR A 49 -2.76 -1.12 7.26
C TYR A 49 -1.80 -2.13 6.65
N VAL A 50 -0.50 -1.91 6.81
CA VAL A 50 0.54 -2.84 6.38
C VAL A 50 1.31 -3.30 7.60
N THR A 51 1.54 -4.60 7.70
CA THR A 51 2.35 -5.20 8.76
C THR A 51 3.53 -5.96 8.19
N GLY A 52 4.59 -6.10 8.98
CA GLY A 52 5.78 -6.82 8.58
C GLY A 52 6.84 -6.82 9.65
N TYR A 53 8.06 -7.16 9.26
CA TYR A 53 9.24 -6.97 10.10
C TYR A 53 10.35 -6.29 9.31
N PHE A 54 11.32 -5.75 10.05
CA PHE A 54 12.50 -5.10 9.50
C PHE A 54 13.74 -5.44 10.32
N THR A 55 14.89 -5.57 9.65
CA THR A 55 16.20 -5.76 10.29
C THR A 55 17.13 -4.56 10.09
N SER A 56 16.75 -3.57 9.27
CA SER A 56 17.45 -2.29 9.18
C SER A 56 17.50 -1.59 10.54
N SER A 57 18.60 -0.85 10.79
CA SER A 57 18.73 0.00 11.99
C SER A 57 17.58 1.00 12.10
N THR A 58 17.15 1.55 10.96
CA THR A 58 15.96 2.39 10.85
C THR A 58 15.20 2.10 9.56
N ILE A 59 13.86 2.22 9.63
CA ILE A 59 12.99 2.33 8.45
C ILE A 59 12.12 3.59 8.57
N THR A 60 11.72 4.14 7.43
CA THR A 60 10.95 5.38 7.40
C THR A 60 9.64 5.19 6.64
N PHE A 61 8.53 5.55 7.30
CA PHE A 61 7.20 5.64 6.73
C PHE A 61 6.80 7.12 6.65
N GLY A 62 6.90 7.71 5.46
CA GLY A 62 6.64 9.15 5.31
C GLY A 62 7.65 9.96 6.12
N SER A 63 7.19 10.69 7.14
CA SER A 63 8.05 11.39 8.11
C SER A 63 8.30 10.60 9.41
N THR A 64 7.66 9.44 9.59
CA THR A 64 7.80 8.62 10.79
C THR A 64 8.99 7.67 10.66
N VAL A 65 10.00 7.84 11.51
CA VAL A 65 11.17 6.97 11.58
C VAL A 65 10.98 5.94 12.70
N LEU A 66 11.17 4.66 12.38
CA LEU A 66 11.18 3.56 13.35
C LEU A 66 12.61 3.02 13.47
N THR A 67 13.13 2.94 14.68
CA THR A 67 14.47 2.40 14.97
C THR A 67 14.36 0.97 15.49
N CYS A 68 15.06 0.02 14.88
CA CYS A 68 15.05 -1.36 15.34
C CYS A 68 15.70 -1.45 16.73
N SER A 69 15.14 -2.28 17.60
CA SER A 69 15.69 -2.55 18.93
C SER A 69 16.16 -3.98 18.99
N GLY A 70 17.31 -4.29 18.37
CA GLY A 70 17.86 -5.65 18.31
C GLY A 70 18.12 -6.05 16.86
N ASN A 71 17.83 -7.31 16.53
CA ASN A 71 18.07 -7.86 15.20
C ASN A 71 16.85 -7.76 14.28
N LYS A 72 15.63 -7.73 14.82
CA LYS A 72 14.40 -7.77 14.03
C LYS A 72 13.19 -7.29 14.82
N ASP A 73 12.64 -6.16 14.42
CA ASP A 73 11.39 -5.64 15.00
C ASP A 73 10.22 -5.83 14.03
N VAL A 74 9.01 -5.97 14.58
CA VAL A 74 7.77 -5.89 13.80
C VAL A 74 7.36 -4.45 13.61
N PHE A 75 6.67 -4.15 12.50
CA PHE A 75 6.05 -2.85 12.28
C PHE A 75 4.57 -2.99 11.92
N VAL A 76 3.83 -1.92 12.18
CA VAL A 76 2.50 -1.64 11.64
C VAL A 76 2.49 -0.20 11.14
N ALA A 77 2.10 0.00 9.88
CA ALA A 77 1.93 1.32 9.29
C ALA A 77 0.50 1.49 8.79
N LYS A 78 -0.10 2.65 9.09
CA LYS A 78 -1.42 3.04 8.61
C LYS A 78 -1.30 4.17 7.59
N TYR A 79 -1.96 4.00 6.46
CA TYR A 79 -2.07 4.98 5.39
C TYR A 79 -3.51 5.42 5.19
N ASP A 80 -3.73 6.67 4.80
CA ASP A 80 -5.04 7.12 4.31
C ASP A 80 -5.32 6.60 2.88
N VAL A 81 -6.50 6.93 2.36
CA VAL A 81 -6.98 6.48 1.03
C VAL A 81 -6.11 6.95 -0.13
N VAL A 82 -5.32 8.03 0.04
CA VAL A 82 -4.39 8.54 -0.98
C VAL A 82 -2.93 8.19 -0.71
N GLY A 83 -2.68 7.36 0.30
CA GLY A 83 -1.35 6.82 0.61
C GLY A 83 -0.50 7.73 1.49
N ASN A 84 -1.06 8.73 2.19
CA ASN A 84 -0.32 9.45 3.23
C ASN A 84 -0.21 8.59 4.48
N VAL A 85 0.97 8.59 5.10
CA VAL A 85 1.17 7.88 6.38
C VAL A 85 0.47 8.66 7.48
N LEU A 86 -0.50 8.03 8.13
CA LEU A 86 -1.19 8.57 9.30
C LEU A 86 -0.38 8.30 10.57
N TRP A 87 0.18 7.09 10.68
CA TRP A 87 1.14 6.71 11.72
C TRP A 87 1.88 5.43 11.35
N ALA A 88 3.03 5.21 11.96
CA ALA A 88 3.71 3.93 11.99
C ALA A 88 4.20 3.61 13.41
N LYS A 89 4.20 2.34 13.77
CA LYS A 89 4.60 1.84 15.08
C LYS A 89 5.44 0.58 14.93
N LYS A 90 6.34 0.34 15.88
CA LYS A 90 7.11 -0.90 15.98
C LYS A 90 6.80 -1.64 17.27
N ALA A 91 7.16 -2.92 17.32
CA ALA A 91 7.33 -3.68 18.56
C ALA A 91 8.51 -4.66 18.41
N GLY A 92 9.21 -4.92 19.51
CA GLY A 92 10.44 -5.71 19.55
C GLY A 92 11.38 -5.18 20.64
N GLY A 93 12.41 -5.95 20.99
CA GLY A 93 13.25 -5.67 22.15
C GLY A 93 14.69 -6.12 21.97
N PRO A 94 15.64 -5.57 22.73
CA PRO A 94 17.08 -5.65 22.44
C PRO A 94 17.69 -7.05 22.56
N PHE A 95 16.92 -8.05 22.98
CA PHE A 95 17.40 -9.40 23.32
C PHE A 95 16.93 -10.48 22.35
N ASP A 96 16.57 -10.11 21.13
CA ASP A 96 16.18 -11.06 20.10
C ASP A 96 17.41 -11.88 19.67
N SER A 97 17.63 -13.02 20.34
CA SER A 97 18.66 -13.99 19.97
C SER A 97 18.26 -14.68 18.66
N SER A 98 19.16 -14.59 17.67
CA SER A 98 19.07 -15.25 16.36
C SER A 98 18.97 -16.77 16.46
#